data_AF-A0ABD6DMU8-F1
#
_entry.id   AF-A0ABD6DMU8-F1
#
_cell.length_a   1.000
_cell.length_b   1.000
_cell.length_c   1.000
_cell.angle_alpha   90.00
_cell.angle_beta   90.00
_cell.angle_gamma   90.00
#
_symmetry.space_group_name_H-M   'P 1'
#
loop_
_entity.id
_entity.type
_entity.pdbx_description
1 polymer ?
#
loop_
_entity_poly.entity_id
_entity_poly.type
_entity_poly.pdbx_seq_one_letter_code
_entity_poly.pdbx_strand_id
1 'polypeptide(L)'
;MESHRKGDLTEAIVLTELRRREIAVSHPFGDNERYDLVAECGGGALVRVQVKTGWIADGRIQFSTQSTHTNSQGNVRKSYDGDVDVFVVYCYETETMYLVGEQEFDKSISLRVEEPEVHHRSINWAADFEFDERWPLDVAAKEYTHGTTDPTTVACLDALEAAGVSVWRQIRGRSERNVVVEIDGTLYRVRVETGFVWDGRIKVNPDETETDCYLVYCDDLDTVYAVDADEVADSFSLRVSEPERVRSDTKLAENYEIATNWPPV
;
A
#
# COMPACT_ATOMS: atom_id res chain seq x y z
N MET A 1 -5.76 -27.07 21.29
CA MET A 1 -7.11 -26.76 20.80
C MET A 1 -7.14 -27.15 19.34
N GLU A 2 -8.16 -27.87 18.87
CA GLU A 2 -8.36 -28.14 17.43
C GLU A 2 -8.36 -26.81 16.66
N SER A 3 -7.71 -26.73 15.50
CA SER A 3 -7.51 -25.47 14.75
C SER A 3 -8.82 -24.75 14.43
N HIS A 4 -9.86 -25.50 14.04
CA HIS A 4 -11.19 -24.97 13.77
C HIS A 4 -11.82 -24.29 14.98
N ARG A 5 -11.78 -24.94 16.15
CA ARG A 5 -12.32 -24.37 17.39
C ARG A 5 -11.61 -23.08 17.83
N LYS A 6 -10.32 -22.93 17.49
CA LYS A 6 -9.58 -21.69 17.74
C LYS A 6 -10.03 -20.58 16.79
N GLY A 7 -10.32 -20.92 15.53
CA GLY A 7 -10.93 -20.01 14.56
C GLY A 7 -12.27 -19.47 15.06
N ASP A 8 -13.21 -20.36 15.38
CA ASP A 8 -14.56 -20.00 15.87
C ASP A 8 -14.49 -19.08 17.10
N LEU A 9 -13.60 -19.38 18.05
CA LEU A 9 -13.39 -18.54 19.22
C LEU A 9 -12.85 -17.16 18.85
N THR A 10 -11.94 -17.10 17.87
CA THR A 10 -11.36 -15.85 17.39
C THR A 10 -12.42 -14.97 16.73
N GLU A 11 -13.28 -15.54 15.89
CA GLU A 11 -14.41 -14.84 15.29
C GLU A 11 -15.37 -14.26 16.35
N ALA A 12 -15.69 -15.05 17.38
CA ALA A 12 -16.53 -14.59 18.49
C ALA A 12 -15.89 -13.45 19.30
N ILE A 13 -14.58 -13.51 19.54
CA ILE A 13 -13.83 -12.43 20.19
C ILE A 13 -13.89 -11.16 19.35
N VAL A 14 -13.53 -11.25 18.07
CA VAL A 14 -13.54 -10.11 17.15
C VAL A 14 -14.94 -9.49 17.06
N LEU A 15 -15.98 -10.31 16.88
CA LEU A 15 -17.36 -9.81 16.88
C LEU A 15 -17.68 -9.05 18.17
N THR A 16 -17.31 -9.61 19.33
CA THR A 16 -17.54 -8.96 20.64
C THR A 16 -16.83 -7.62 20.73
N GLU A 17 -15.57 -7.57 20.30
CA GLU A 17 -14.74 -6.37 20.34
C GLU A 17 -15.23 -5.28 19.38
N LEU A 18 -15.70 -5.65 18.20
CA LEU A 18 -16.36 -4.71 17.27
C LEU A 18 -17.64 -4.15 17.88
N ARG A 19 -18.46 -5.00 18.52
CA ARG A 19 -19.69 -4.54 19.19
C ARG A 19 -19.42 -3.66 20.40
N ARG A 20 -18.34 -3.88 21.15
CA ARG A 20 -17.88 -3.00 22.24
C ARG A 20 -17.53 -1.60 21.75
N ARG A 21 -17.05 -1.49 20.51
CA ARG A 21 -16.75 -0.22 19.82
C ARG A 21 -17.97 0.39 19.12
N GLU A 22 -19.17 -0.13 19.38
CA GLU A 22 -20.42 0.31 18.77
C GLU A 22 -20.46 0.16 17.23
N ILE A 23 -19.59 -0.67 16.66
CA ILE A 23 -19.54 -0.92 15.22
C ILE A 23 -20.71 -1.86 14.85
N ALA A 24 -21.50 -1.45 13.85
CA ALA A 24 -22.55 -2.31 13.32
C ALA A 24 -21.92 -3.45 12.52
N VAL A 25 -22.35 -4.69 12.80
CA VAL A 25 -21.81 -5.89 12.17
C VAL A 25 -22.95 -6.77 11.69
N SER A 26 -22.84 -7.28 10.47
CA SER A 26 -23.71 -8.29 9.87
C SER A 26 -22.92 -9.57 9.63
N HIS A 27 -23.58 -10.71 9.76
CA HIS A 27 -22.98 -12.03 9.52
C HIS A 27 -23.56 -12.63 8.23
N PRO A 28 -22.73 -13.20 7.34
CA PRO A 28 -23.23 -13.90 6.17
C PRO A 28 -24.03 -15.14 6.59
N PHE A 29 -24.99 -15.54 5.76
CA PHE A 29 -25.77 -16.75 6.00
C PHE A 29 -25.13 -17.95 5.29
N GLY A 30 -24.51 -18.84 6.08
CA GLY A 30 -23.84 -20.05 5.61
C GLY A 30 -22.32 -19.90 5.45
N ASP A 31 -21.63 -21.03 5.20
CA ASP A 31 -20.17 -21.13 5.35
C ASP A 31 -19.41 -21.07 4.01
N ASN A 32 -20.05 -20.55 2.96
CA ASN A 32 -19.47 -20.51 1.61
C ASN A 32 -18.84 -19.16 1.26
N GLU A 33 -19.02 -18.14 2.11
CA GLU A 33 -18.46 -16.83 1.86
C GLU A 33 -16.98 -16.76 2.25
N ARG A 34 -16.23 -15.93 1.54
CA ARG A 34 -14.80 -15.71 1.79
C ARG A 34 -14.52 -14.67 2.88
N TYR A 35 -15.55 -14.16 3.53
CA TYR A 35 -15.46 -13.21 4.63
C TYR A 35 -16.33 -13.73 5.77
N ASP A 36 -15.96 -13.41 7.00
CA ASP A 36 -16.67 -13.91 8.19
C ASP A 36 -17.69 -12.88 8.68
N LEU A 37 -17.46 -11.60 8.41
CA LEU A 37 -18.27 -10.48 8.88
C LEU A 37 -18.38 -9.37 7.82
N VAL A 38 -19.42 -8.56 7.91
CA VAL A 38 -19.53 -7.26 7.24
C VAL A 38 -19.70 -6.19 8.32
N ALA A 39 -18.80 -5.23 8.37
CA ALA A 39 -18.82 -4.13 9.35
C ALA A 39 -19.20 -2.80 8.68
N GLU A 40 -19.95 -1.97 9.38
CA GLU A 40 -20.23 -0.59 8.96
C GLU A 40 -19.09 0.33 9.42
N CYS A 41 -18.45 1.01 8.47
CA CYS A 41 -17.39 1.96 8.68
C CYS A 41 -17.91 3.42 8.68
N GLY A 42 -17.00 4.38 8.86
CA GLY A 42 -17.31 5.81 8.83
C GLY A 42 -18.14 6.21 7.61
N GLY A 43 -19.17 7.04 7.81
CA GLY A 43 -20.07 7.48 6.74
C GLY A 43 -21.05 6.42 6.22
N GLY A 44 -21.15 5.25 6.88
CA GLY A 44 -22.13 4.21 6.56
C GLY A 44 -21.69 3.21 5.49
N ALA A 45 -20.43 3.23 5.08
CA ALA A 45 -19.91 2.28 4.11
C ALA A 45 -19.78 0.88 4.73
N LEU A 46 -20.09 -0.15 3.94
CA LEU A 46 -19.93 -1.53 4.38
C LEU A 46 -18.57 -2.09 3.97
N VAL A 47 -17.94 -2.82 4.88
CA VAL A 47 -16.60 -3.40 4.73
C VAL A 47 -16.67 -4.90 4.97
N ARG A 48 -16.20 -5.71 4.02
CA ARG A 48 -16.08 -7.17 4.16
C ARG A 48 -14.84 -7.49 4.98
N VAL A 49 -15.04 -8.19 6.10
CA VAL A 49 -13.99 -8.51 7.07
C VAL A 49 -13.76 -10.01 7.10
N GLN A 50 -12.52 -10.42 6.88
CA GLN A 50 -12.06 -11.77 7.21
C GLN A 50 -11.32 -11.75 8.54
N VAL A 51 -11.75 -12.59 9.47
CA VAL A 51 -11.09 -12.81 10.75
C VAL A 51 -9.98 -13.83 10.60
N LYS A 52 -8.84 -13.57 11.24
CA LYS A 52 -7.70 -14.50 11.31
C LYS A 52 -7.17 -14.60 12.74
N THR A 53 -6.73 -15.79 13.10
CA THR A 53 -5.93 -15.99 14.30
C THR A 53 -4.46 -15.72 13.98
N GLY A 54 -3.88 -14.73 14.66
CA GLY A 54 -2.44 -14.47 14.63
C GLY A 54 -1.67 -15.33 15.64
N TRP A 55 -0.37 -15.52 15.39
CA TRP A 55 0.58 -16.12 16.33
C TRP A 55 1.92 -15.40 16.25
N ILE A 56 2.68 -15.39 17.35
CA ILE A 56 4.02 -14.80 17.36
C ILE A 56 5.05 -15.85 16.93
N ALA A 57 5.90 -15.48 15.96
CA ALA A 57 7.09 -16.21 15.55
C ALA A 57 8.20 -15.23 15.17
N ASP A 58 9.40 -15.42 15.71
CA ASP A 58 10.59 -14.58 15.45
C ASP A 58 10.35 -13.07 15.69
N GLY A 59 9.68 -12.76 16.81
CA GLY A 59 9.36 -11.38 17.20
C GLY A 59 8.37 -10.69 16.25
N ARG A 60 7.58 -11.47 15.50
CA ARG A 60 6.59 -11.00 14.53
C ARG A 60 5.28 -11.75 14.70
N ILE A 61 4.17 -11.04 14.59
CA ILE A 61 2.84 -11.63 14.42
C ILE A 61 2.71 -12.08 12.97
N GLN A 62 2.36 -13.35 12.78
CA GLN A 62 2.07 -13.97 11.50
C GLN A 62 0.64 -14.49 11.49
N PHE A 63 0.05 -14.56 10.30
CA PHE A 63 -1.27 -15.14 10.07
C PHE A 63 -1.37 -15.70 8.64
N SER A 64 -2.33 -16.61 8.40
CA SER A 64 -2.58 -17.13 7.05
C SER A 64 -3.33 -16.10 6.21
N THR A 65 -2.67 -15.62 5.16
CA THR A 65 -3.21 -14.73 4.13
C THR A 65 -3.93 -15.48 2.99
N GLN A 66 -3.97 -16.82 3.05
CA GLN A 66 -4.63 -17.65 2.05
C GLN A 66 -5.89 -18.30 2.64
N SER A 67 -6.93 -18.41 1.81
CA SER A 67 -8.08 -19.27 2.10
C SER A 67 -7.73 -20.71 1.70
N THR A 68 -8.06 -21.67 2.55
CA THR A 68 -8.02 -23.09 2.21
C THR A 68 -9.43 -23.62 2.24
N HIS A 69 -9.99 -23.94 1.08
CA HIS A 69 -11.27 -24.64 1.00
C HIS A 69 -11.04 -26.10 0.66
N THR A 70 -11.62 -26.99 1.46
CA THR A 70 -11.67 -28.42 1.15
C THR A 70 -12.89 -28.68 0.29
N ASN A 71 -12.68 -29.10 -0.95
CA ASN A 71 -13.75 -29.62 -1.80
C ASN A 71 -13.70 -31.15 -1.83
N SER A 72 -14.69 -31.78 -2.47
CA SER A 72 -14.78 -33.24 -2.60
C SER A 72 -13.61 -33.90 -3.35
N GLN A 73 -12.70 -33.10 -3.92
CA GLN A 73 -11.50 -33.54 -4.67
C GLN A 73 -10.18 -33.17 -3.98
N GLY A 74 -10.21 -32.50 -2.82
CA GLY A 74 -9.02 -32.14 -2.03
C GLY A 74 -9.02 -30.71 -1.52
N ASN A 75 -7.89 -30.30 -0.93
CA ASN A 75 -7.69 -28.93 -0.43
C ASN A 75 -7.24 -28.01 -1.57
N VAL A 76 -8.01 -26.97 -1.84
CA VAL A 76 -7.66 -25.91 -2.78
C VAL A 76 -7.28 -24.66 -1.98
N ARG A 77 -6.04 -24.18 -2.17
CA ARG A 77 -5.60 -22.88 -1.64
C ARG A 77 -5.85 -21.80 -2.69
N LYS A 78 -6.48 -20.70 -2.28
CA LYS A 78 -6.65 -19.52 -3.12
C LYS A 78 -6.24 -18.27 -2.35
N SER A 79 -5.51 -17.40 -3.02
CA SER A 79 -5.35 -16.01 -2.59
C SER A 79 -6.71 -15.31 -2.65
N TYR A 80 -6.86 -14.29 -1.81
CA TYR A 80 -7.97 -13.35 -1.92
C TYR A 80 -7.66 -12.40 -3.09
N ASP A 81 -8.66 -12.09 -3.92
CA ASP A 81 -8.54 -11.17 -5.06
C ASP A 81 -9.80 -10.29 -5.12
N GLY A 82 -9.88 -9.30 -4.23
CA GLY A 82 -11.07 -8.46 -4.06
C GLY A 82 -12.21 -9.15 -3.33
N ASP A 83 -11.93 -10.26 -2.65
CA ASP A 83 -12.94 -11.08 -1.96
C ASP A 83 -13.29 -10.54 -0.57
N VAL A 84 -12.32 -9.88 0.06
CA VAL A 84 -12.40 -9.26 1.38
C VAL A 84 -11.85 -7.84 1.26
N ASP A 85 -12.29 -6.92 2.11
CA ASP A 85 -11.73 -5.57 2.10
C ASP A 85 -10.58 -5.47 3.12
N VAL A 86 -10.75 -6.11 4.29
CA VAL A 86 -9.75 -6.13 5.36
C VAL A 86 -9.70 -7.48 6.06
N PHE A 87 -8.54 -7.75 6.66
CA PHE A 87 -8.32 -8.78 7.64
C PHE A 87 -8.32 -8.17 9.03
N VAL A 88 -9.11 -8.75 9.95
CA VAL A 88 -8.97 -8.50 11.38
C VAL A 88 -8.24 -9.68 12.00
N VAL A 89 -7.02 -9.44 12.46
CA VAL A 89 -6.14 -10.46 13.02
C VAL A 89 -6.14 -10.31 14.53
N TYR A 90 -6.57 -11.33 15.26
CA TYR A 90 -6.46 -11.34 16.71
C TYR A 90 -5.31 -12.25 17.14
N CYS A 91 -4.38 -11.70 17.91
CA CYS A 91 -3.26 -12.45 18.50
C CYS A 91 -3.53 -12.66 20.00
N TYR A 92 -3.57 -13.92 20.43
CA TYR A 92 -3.87 -14.26 21.82
C TYR A 92 -2.71 -13.90 22.76
N GLU A 93 -1.48 -13.92 22.24
CA GLU A 93 -0.28 -13.63 23.00
C GLU A 93 -0.14 -12.14 23.34
N THR A 94 -0.61 -11.24 22.46
CA THR A 94 -0.68 -9.80 22.73
C THR A 94 -2.05 -9.35 23.23
N GLU A 95 -3.06 -10.22 23.19
CA GLU A 95 -4.46 -9.91 23.49
C GLU A 95 -5.00 -8.71 22.69
N THR A 96 -4.50 -8.53 21.46
CA THR A 96 -4.75 -7.35 20.63
C THR A 96 -5.33 -7.72 19.27
N MET A 97 -6.18 -6.85 18.73
CA MET A 97 -6.68 -6.92 17.35
C MET A 97 -5.87 -6.00 16.44
N TYR A 98 -5.54 -6.50 15.25
CA TYR A 98 -4.85 -5.76 14.21
C TYR A 98 -5.71 -5.70 12.95
N LEU A 99 -5.68 -4.57 12.25
CA LEU A 99 -6.43 -4.32 11.03
C LEU A 99 -5.46 -4.21 9.85
N VAL A 100 -5.63 -5.10 8.86
CA VAL A 100 -4.77 -5.16 7.69
C VAL A 100 -5.64 -5.12 6.43
N GLY A 101 -5.42 -4.17 5.53
CA GLY A 101 -6.07 -4.11 4.23
C GLY A 101 -5.68 -5.30 3.35
N GLU A 102 -6.62 -5.83 2.57
CA GLU A 102 -6.34 -6.91 1.62
C GLU A 102 -5.20 -6.54 0.66
N GLN A 103 -5.20 -5.28 0.26
CA GLN A 103 -4.26 -4.74 -0.70
C GLN A 103 -2.89 -4.43 -0.09
N GLU A 104 -2.73 -4.46 1.24
CA GLU A 104 -1.45 -4.14 1.90
C GLU A 104 -0.39 -5.23 1.77
N PHE A 105 -0.63 -6.30 1.01
CA PHE A 105 0.34 -7.36 0.71
C PHE A 105 -0.09 -8.20 -0.50
N ASP A 106 0.87 -8.73 -1.27
CA ASP A 106 0.59 -9.66 -2.38
C ASP A 106 0.38 -11.10 -1.90
N LYS A 107 1.36 -11.65 -1.16
CA LYS A 107 1.34 -13.06 -0.72
C LYS A 107 1.30 -13.25 0.77
N SER A 108 1.99 -12.39 1.52
CA SER A 108 2.16 -12.53 2.95
C SER A 108 2.56 -11.20 3.57
N ILE A 109 2.18 -11.01 4.82
CA ILE A 109 2.60 -9.90 5.66
C ILE A 109 2.92 -10.45 7.05
N SER A 110 3.80 -9.75 7.77
CA SER A 110 4.10 -10.03 9.18
C SER A 110 4.25 -8.72 9.93
N LEU A 111 3.76 -8.65 11.17
CA LEU A 111 3.76 -7.44 11.97
C LEU A 111 4.80 -7.56 13.09
N ARG A 112 5.81 -6.70 13.10
CA ARG A 112 6.94 -6.75 14.04
C ARG A 112 6.52 -6.23 15.42
N VAL A 113 6.75 -7.04 16.45
CA VAL A 113 6.50 -6.67 17.86
C VAL A 113 7.80 -6.44 18.64
N GLU A 114 8.90 -7.06 18.22
CA GLU A 114 10.20 -6.94 18.87
C GLU A 114 11.19 -6.15 18.02
N GLU A 115 12.13 -5.47 18.69
CA GLU A 115 13.19 -4.73 17.98
C GLU A 115 14.01 -5.66 17.07
N PRO A 116 14.24 -5.27 15.80
CA PRO A 116 15.06 -6.05 14.90
C PRO A 116 16.56 -5.91 15.20
N GLU A 117 17.36 -6.92 14.86
CA GLU A 117 18.83 -6.77 14.85
C GLU A 117 19.30 -5.76 13.79
N VAL A 118 18.54 -5.62 12.70
CA VAL A 118 18.78 -4.68 11.60
C VAL A 118 17.52 -3.86 11.35
N HIS A 119 17.61 -2.55 11.55
CA HIS A 119 16.51 -1.63 11.26
C HIS A 119 16.39 -1.39 9.76
N HIS A 120 15.17 -1.53 9.24
CA HIS A 120 14.83 -1.23 7.85
C HIS A 120 13.54 -0.40 7.82
N ARG A 121 13.42 0.53 6.88
CA ARG A 121 12.25 1.43 6.79
C ARG A 121 10.95 0.71 6.43
N SER A 122 11.05 -0.45 5.76
CA SER A 122 9.90 -1.27 5.35
C SER A 122 9.40 -2.23 6.43
N ILE A 123 9.71 -2.00 7.71
CA ILE A 123 9.20 -2.83 8.80
C ILE A 123 7.75 -2.45 9.05
N ASN A 124 6.85 -3.42 8.95
CA ASN A 124 5.47 -3.28 9.39
C ASN A 124 5.44 -3.43 10.92
N TRP A 125 5.45 -2.35 11.68
CA TRP A 125 5.36 -2.43 13.14
C TRP A 125 3.94 -2.80 13.56
N ALA A 126 3.80 -3.72 14.51
CA ALA A 126 2.48 -4.17 14.97
C ALA A 126 1.62 -3.03 15.52
N ALA A 127 2.23 -2.05 16.19
CA ALA A 127 1.55 -0.85 16.71
C ALA A 127 0.85 -0.08 15.59
N ASP A 128 1.49 0.08 14.43
CA ASP A 128 0.92 0.82 13.29
C ASP A 128 -0.30 0.11 12.69
N PHE A 129 -0.53 -1.15 13.03
CA PHE A 129 -1.63 -1.99 12.53
C PHE A 129 -2.66 -2.30 13.61
N GLU A 130 -2.53 -1.78 14.84
CA GLU A 130 -3.54 -1.97 15.87
C GLU A 130 -4.90 -1.46 15.40
N PHE A 131 -5.97 -2.18 15.75
CA PHE A 131 -7.29 -1.92 15.22
C PHE A 131 -7.76 -0.49 15.48
N ASP A 132 -7.52 0.01 16.70
CA ASP A 132 -7.98 1.33 17.13
C ASP A 132 -7.19 2.49 16.50
N GLU A 133 -5.97 2.23 16.00
CA GLU A 133 -5.17 3.22 15.26
C GLU A 133 -5.64 3.38 13.81
N ARG A 134 -6.26 2.33 13.25
CA ARG A 134 -6.66 2.29 11.83
C ARG A 134 -8.16 2.38 11.59
N TRP A 135 -8.98 2.23 12.64
CA TRP A 135 -10.43 2.27 12.52
C TRP A 135 -10.99 3.63 12.95
N PRO A 136 -11.93 4.24 12.20
CA PRO A 136 -12.57 3.74 10.98
C PRO A 136 -11.64 3.83 9.76
N LEU A 137 -11.77 2.86 8.85
CA LEU A 137 -11.15 2.95 7.53
C LEU A 137 -11.65 4.21 6.82
N ASP A 138 -10.73 4.91 6.16
CA ASP A 138 -11.10 5.91 5.18
C ASP A 138 -11.72 5.19 3.97
N VAL A 139 -13.05 5.13 3.96
CA VAL A 139 -13.82 4.49 2.90
C VAL A 139 -14.12 5.44 1.74
N ALA A 140 -13.87 6.75 1.87
CA ALA A 140 -13.71 7.62 0.71
C ALA A 140 -12.42 7.24 -0.04
N ALA A 141 -11.43 6.73 0.70
CA ALA A 141 -10.30 6.04 0.12
C ALA A 141 -10.60 4.61 -0.40
N LYS A 142 -11.85 4.13 -0.49
CA LYS A 142 -12.15 2.89 -1.26
C LYS A 142 -12.04 3.08 -2.78
N GLU A 143 -11.98 4.31 -3.28
CA GLU A 143 -11.44 4.61 -4.62
C GLU A 143 -9.89 4.66 -4.62
N TYR A 144 -9.28 4.72 -3.43
CA TYR A 144 -7.86 4.98 -3.14
C TYR A 144 -7.22 3.92 -2.20
N THR A 145 -7.17 2.63 -2.55
CA THR A 145 -6.15 1.77 -1.91
C THR A 145 -5.80 0.59 -2.80
N HIS A 146 -4.62 0.67 -3.42
CA HIS A 146 -3.88 -0.44 -3.99
C HIS A 146 -2.57 -0.55 -3.21
N GLY A 147 -2.16 -1.78 -2.86
CA GLY A 147 -0.82 -2.10 -2.40
C GLY A 147 -0.49 -1.68 -0.98
N THR A 148 0.46 -2.37 -0.34
CA THR A 148 1.44 -1.66 0.48
C THR A 148 1.88 -0.49 -0.41
N THR A 149 1.55 0.75 -0.08
CA THR A 149 1.99 1.84 -0.97
C THR A 149 3.50 1.82 -0.91
N ASP A 150 4.14 1.37 -2.00
CA ASP A 150 5.59 1.33 -2.15
C ASP A 150 6.15 2.68 -1.66
N PRO A 151 7.20 2.72 -0.81
CA PRO A 151 7.69 3.97 -0.22
C PRO A 151 7.91 5.08 -1.26
N THR A 152 8.29 4.70 -2.47
CA THR A 152 8.35 5.56 -3.67
C THR A 152 7.03 6.28 -3.93
N THR A 153 5.91 5.54 -3.98
CA THR A 153 4.57 6.09 -4.21
C THR A 153 4.13 6.98 -3.06
N VAL A 154 4.42 6.62 -1.80
CA VAL A 154 4.12 7.50 -0.65
C VAL A 154 4.88 8.81 -0.78
N ALA A 155 6.21 8.75 -0.98
CA ALA A 155 7.04 9.94 -1.10
C ALA A 155 6.60 10.85 -2.27
N CYS A 156 6.20 10.27 -3.39
CA CYS A 156 5.67 11.03 -4.53
C CYS A 156 4.32 11.69 -4.22
N LEU A 157 3.42 11.03 -3.49
CA LEU A 157 2.15 11.61 -3.07
C LEU A 157 2.36 12.76 -2.08
N ASP A 158 3.22 12.56 -1.07
CA ASP A 158 3.56 13.61 -0.10
C ASP A 158 4.19 14.82 -0.78
N ALA A 159 5.04 14.59 -1.80
CA ALA A 159 5.68 15.66 -2.55
C ALA A 159 4.68 16.42 -3.46
N LEU A 160 3.71 15.72 -4.05
CA LEU A 160 2.61 16.35 -4.80
C LEU A 160 1.73 17.22 -3.90
N GLU A 161 1.39 16.73 -2.70
CA GLU A 161 0.62 17.49 -1.72
C GLU A 161 1.41 18.72 -1.24
N ALA A 162 2.70 18.57 -0.93
CA ALA A 162 3.58 19.68 -0.55
C ALA A 162 3.74 20.74 -1.66
N ALA A 163 3.63 20.31 -2.93
CA ALA A 163 3.60 21.20 -4.09
C ALA A 163 2.21 21.83 -4.37
N GLY A 164 1.20 21.50 -3.57
CA GLY A 164 -0.16 22.04 -3.70
C GLY A 164 -0.96 21.43 -4.86
N VAL A 165 -0.64 20.20 -5.26
CA VAL A 165 -1.23 19.53 -6.43
C VAL A 165 -2.39 18.63 -6.00
N SER A 166 -3.55 18.80 -6.64
CA SER A 166 -4.70 17.94 -6.42
C SER A 166 -4.51 16.59 -7.10
N VAL A 167 -4.46 15.52 -6.31
CA VAL A 167 -4.31 14.14 -6.80
C VAL A 167 -5.67 13.46 -6.93
N TRP A 168 -5.96 12.90 -8.10
CA TRP A 168 -7.15 12.10 -8.40
C TRP A 168 -6.76 10.64 -8.60
N ARG A 169 -7.27 9.69 -7.82
CA ARG A 169 -6.88 8.28 -7.99
C ARG A 169 -8.02 7.46 -8.60
N GLN A 170 -7.85 7.05 -9.85
CA GLN A 170 -8.63 5.98 -10.45
C GLN A 170 -7.78 5.21 -11.46
N ILE A 171 -7.25 4.03 -11.12
CA ILE A 171 -6.88 3.00 -12.11
C ILE A 171 -7.14 1.61 -11.53
N ARG A 172 -8.09 0.90 -12.14
CA ARG A 172 -8.17 -0.58 -12.04
C ARG A 172 -7.08 -1.15 -12.96
N GLY A 173 -6.05 -1.77 -12.40
CA GLY A 173 -4.98 -2.38 -13.19
C GLY A 173 -3.76 -2.77 -12.35
N ARG A 174 -2.95 -3.71 -12.87
CA ARG A 174 -1.88 -4.45 -12.15
C ARG A 174 -0.63 -3.64 -11.76
N SER A 175 -0.63 -2.31 -11.79
CA SER A 175 0.56 -1.51 -11.43
C SER A 175 0.21 -0.42 -10.42
N GLU A 176 0.73 -0.57 -9.20
CA GLU A 176 0.50 0.28 -8.02
C GLU A 176 1.18 1.67 -8.10
N ARG A 177 1.82 1.97 -9.23
CA ARG A 177 2.66 3.16 -9.45
C ARG A 177 2.07 4.20 -10.41
N ASN A 178 0.81 4.07 -10.81
CA ASN A 178 0.15 5.06 -11.67
C ASN A 178 -0.80 5.92 -10.84
N VAL A 179 -0.69 7.25 -10.95
CA VAL A 179 -1.60 8.23 -10.33
C VAL A 179 -2.12 9.20 -11.39
N VAL A 180 -3.29 9.77 -11.16
CA VAL A 180 -3.81 10.86 -11.99
C VAL A 180 -3.79 12.13 -11.15
N VAL A 181 -3.46 13.25 -11.76
CA VAL A 181 -3.38 14.55 -11.08
C VAL A 181 -4.15 15.57 -11.90
N GLU A 182 -4.81 16.51 -11.23
CA GLU A 182 -5.51 17.61 -11.89
C GLU A 182 -4.74 18.90 -11.67
N ILE A 183 -4.48 19.61 -12.78
CA ILE A 183 -3.87 20.93 -12.80
C ILE A 183 -4.76 21.82 -13.65
N ASP A 184 -5.33 22.87 -13.05
CA ASP A 184 -6.20 23.84 -13.71
C ASP A 184 -7.32 23.21 -14.58
N GLY A 185 -7.93 22.10 -14.11
CA GLY A 185 -8.98 21.38 -14.85
C GLY A 185 -8.47 20.37 -15.88
N THR A 186 -7.16 20.22 -16.04
CA THR A 186 -6.53 19.25 -16.94
C THR A 186 -6.02 18.06 -16.17
N LEU A 187 -6.38 16.85 -16.60
CA LEU A 187 -5.91 15.60 -15.99
C LEU A 187 -4.62 15.13 -16.65
N TYR A 188 -3.63 14.79 -15.83
CA TYR A 188 -2.36 14.21 -16.26
C TYR A 188 -2.22 12.81 -15.67
N ARG A 189 -1.79 11.85 -16.49
CA ARG A 189 -1.36 10.52 -16.07
C ARG A 189 0.10 10.62 -15.63
N VAL A 190 0.35 10.16 -14.42
CA VAL A 190 1.66 10.25 -13.77
C VAL A 190 2.11 8.85 -13.38
N ARG A 191 3.32 8.50 -13.81
CA ARG A 191 3.98 7.26 -13.41
C ARG A 191 4.97 7.55 -12.30
N VAL A 192 4.88 6.82 -11.19
CA VAL A 192 5.89 6.84 -10.14
C VAL A 192 6.98 5.81 -10.46
N GLU A 193 8.24 6.19 -10.30
CA GLU A 193 9.39 5.29 -10.44
C GLU A 193 10.44 5.52 -9.35
N THR A 194 11.21 4.47 -9.06
CA THR A 194 12.34 4.56 -8.13
C THR A 194 13.62 4.88 -8.90
N GLY A 195 14.32 5.94 -8.48
CA GLY A 195 15.63 6.32 -9.00
C GLY A 195 16.76 5.98 -8.01
N PHE A 196 17.91 5.58 -8.55
CA PHE A 196 19.09 5.25 -7.74
C PHE A 196 20.30 6.06 -8.19
N VAL A 197 21.14 6.52 -7.26
CA VAL A 197 22.37 7.23 -7.60
C VAL A 197 23.44 6.22 -8.01
N TRP A 198 23.94 6.38 -9.23
CA TRP A 198 25.05 5.60 -9.77
C TRP A 198 25.95 6.49 -10.63
N ASP A 199 27.24 6.57 -10.28
CA ASP A 199 28.23 7.40 -10.98
C ASP A 199 27.80 8.89 -11.10
N GLY A 200 27.36 9.46 -9.97
CA GLY A 200 26.92 10.86 -9.88
C GLY A 200 25.64 11.17 -10.69
N ARG A 201 24.88 10.14 -11.05
CA ARG A 201 23.63 10.26 -11.79
C ARG A 201 22.51 9.47 -11.14
N ILE A 202 21.32 10.06 -11.07
CA ILE A 202 20.10 9.33 -10.77
C ILE A 202 19.72 8.57 -12.04
N LYS A 203 19.58 7.25 -11.96
CA LYS A 203 19.19 6.39 -13.08
C LYS A 203 17.78 5.85 -12.90
N VAL A 204 17.01 5.88 -13.98
CA VAL A 204 15.64 5.36 -14.05
C VAL A 204 15.50 4.55 -15.33
N ASN A 205 14.90 3.36 -15.20
CA ASN A 205 14.52 2.51 -16.32
C ASN A 205 13.00 2.32 -16.25
N PRO A 206 12.22 3.17 -16.94
CA PRO A 206 10.77 3.06 -16.94
C PRO A 206 10.32 1.89 -17.81
N ASP A 207 9.32 1.14 -17.34
CA ASP A 207 8.79 -0.06 -18.01
C ASP A 207 7.47 0.20 -18.77
N GLU A 208 6.90 1.41 -18.71
CA GLU A 208 5.58 1.75 -19.25
C GLU A 208 5.62 3.02 -20.11
N THR A 209 4.93 3.03 -21.25
CA THR A 209 5.06 4.10 -22.27
C THR A 209 3.81 4.99 -22.42
N GLU A 210 2.76 4.76 -21.63
CA GLU A 210 1.48 5.49 -21.75
C GLU A 210 1.22 6.42 -20.55
N THR A 211 2.19 7.25 -20.21
CA THR A 211 2.08 8.29 -19.16
C THR A 211 2.39 9.67 -19.74
N ASP A 212 1.89 10.73 -19.10
CA ASP A 212 2.15 12.11 -19.53
C ASP A 212 3.42 12.66 -18.83
N CYS A 213 3.71 12.20 -17.61
CA CYS A 213 4.98 12.47 -16.94
C CYS A 213 5.38 11.33 -15.97
N TYR A 214 6.61 11.42 -15.46
CA TYR A 214 7.15 10.54 -14.42
C TYR A 214 7.49 11.34 -13.17
N LEU A 215 7.15 10.78 -12.01
CA LEU A 215 7.70 11.17 -10.71
C LEU A 215 8.73 10.13 -10.29
N VAL A 216 9.97 10.59 -10.09
CA VAL A 216 11.09 9.75 -9.73
C VAL A 216 11.47 10.06 -8.29
N TYR A 217 11.21 9.13 -7.36
CA TYR A 217 11.73 9.25 -6.01
C TYR A 217 13.13 8.63 -5.93
N CYS A 218 14.09 9.38 -5.42
CA CYS A 218 15.46 8.91 -5.18
C CYS A 218 15.73 8.78 -3.68
N ASP A 219 15.80 7.54 -3.18
CA ASP A 219 16.00 7.25 -1.75
C ASP A 219 17.34 7.79 -1.22
N ASP A 220 18.41 7.72 -2.04
CA ASP A 220 19.74 8.24 -1.68
C ASP A 220 19.74 9.76 -1.40
N LEU A 221 18.83 10.50 -2.03
CA LEU A 221 18.72 11.96 -1.95
C LEU A 221 17.45 12.42 -1.22
N ASP A 222 16.57 11.48 -0.85
CA ASP A 222 15.26 11.72 -0.25
C ASP A 222 14.45 12.81 -0.98
N THR A 223 14.48 12.78 -2.32
CA THR A 223 13.94 13.84 -3.18
C THR A 223 13.13 13.26 -4.33
N VAL A 224 12.05 13.95 -4.71
CA VAL A 224 11.18 13.60 -5.86
C VAL A 224 11.44 14.54 -7.03
N TYR A 225 11.64 13.95 -8.20
CA TYR A 225 11.88 14.64 -9.46
C TYR A 225 10.73 14.42 -10.45
N ALA A 226 10.29 15.48 -11.12
CA ALA A 226 9.27 15.44 -12.15
C ALA A 226 9.91 15.52 -13.54
N VAL A 227 9.58 14.56 -14.40
CA VAL A 227 10.17 14.41 -15.74
C VAL A 227 9.05 14.28 -16.76
N ASP A 228 9.09 15.07 -17.83
CA ASP A 228 8.13 14.95 -18.93
C ASP A 228 8.32 13.62 -19.67
N ALA A 229 7.23 12.98 -20.09
CA ALA A 229 7.32 11.68 -20.76
C ALA A 229 8.04 11.75 -22.12
N ASP A 230 7.98 12.88 -22.83
CA ASP A 230 8.67 13.09 -24.11
C ASP A 230 10.20 13.16 -23.93
N GLU A 231 10.67 13.45 -22.72
CA GLU A 231 12.09 13.44 -22.37
C GLU A 231 12.66 12.04 -22.09
N VAL A 232 11.77 11.06 -21.95
CA VAL A 232 12.08 9.69 -21.54
C VAL A 232 12.02 8.76 -22.74
N ALA A 233 13.18 8.24 -23.14
CA ALA A 233 13.29 7.14 -24.10
C ALA A 233 13.32 5.79 -23.34
N ASP A 234 14.11 4.81 -23.79
CA ASP A 234 14.29 3.51 -23.11
C ASP A 234 14.97 3.63 -21.73
N SER A 235 15.61 4.76 -21.43
CA SER A 235 16.21 5.06 -20.14
C SER A 235 16.36 6.58 -19.95
N PHE A 236 16.39 7.01 -18.70
CA PHE A 236 16.56 8.41 -18.33
C PHE A 236 17.56 8.56 -17.19
N SER A 237 18.31 9.67 -17.18
CA SER A 237 19.22 9.96 -16.07
C SER A 237 19.38 11.45 -15.81
N LEU A 238 19.44 11.81 -14.52
CA LEU A 238 19.72 13.17 -14.04
C LEU A 238 21.12 13.21 -13.41
N ARG A 239 21.87 14.28 -13.63
CA ARG A 239 23.15 14.51 -12.94
C ARG A 239 22.92 15.17 -11.60
N VAL A 240 23.47 14.60 -10.53
CA VAL A 240 23.34 15.14 -9.17
C VAL A 240 24.15 16.44 -9.00
N SER A 241 25.19 16.66 -9.79
CA SER A 241 26.02 17.86 -9.75
C SER A 241 26.48 18.30 -11.13
N GLU A 242 26.82 19.59 -11.26
CA GLU A 242 27.39 20.15 -12.48
C GLU A 242 28.71 19.43 -12.87
N PRO A 243 28.83 18.93 -14.10
CA PRO A 243 30.09 18.38 -14.59
C PRO A 243 31.07 19.50 -14.95
N GLU A 244 32.37 19.21 -14.94
CA GLU A 244 33.43 20.16 -15.37
C GLU A 244 33.20 20.74 -16.78
N ARG A 245 32.47 20.01 -17.63
CA ARG A 245 32.03 20.47 -18.94
C ARG A 245 30.54 20.23 -19.13
N VAL A 246 29.77 21.31 -19.03
CA VAL A 246 28.34 21.31 -19.32
C VAL A 246 28.11 21.22 -20.83
N ARG A 247 27.31 20.25 -21.26
CA ARG A 247 26.77 20.18 -22.61
C ARG A 247 25.33 20.70 -22.60
N SER A 248 24.83 21.18 -23.74
CA SER A 248 23.47 21.73 -23.84
C SER A 248 22.36 20.74 -23.51
N ASP A 249 22.64 19.43 -23.60
CA ASP A 249 21.74 18.32 -23.27
C ASP A 249 21.93 17.79 -21.84
N THR A 250 22.67 18.51 -20.99
CA THR A 250 22.93 18.07 -19.61
C THR A 250 21.69 18.28 -18.74
N LYS A 251 21.08 17.19 -18.28
CA LYS A 251 19.94 17.20 -17.35
C LYS A 251 20.46 17.22 -15.90
N LEU A 252 20.45 18.38 -15.24
CA LEU A 252 20.85 18.53 -13.83
C LEU A 252 19.64 18.25 -12.93
N ALA A 253 19.83 17.44 -11.89
CA ALA A 253 18.75 16.97 -11.01
C ALA A 253 17.98 18.13 -10.35
N GLU A 254 18.66 19.19 -9.92
CA GLU A 254 18.05 20.38 -9.31
C GLU A 254 16.97 21.04 -10.20
N ASN A 255 17.09 20.92 -11.53
CA ASN A 255 16.12 21.49 -12.46
C ASN A 255 14.87 20.62 -12.64
N TYR A 256 14.88 19.40 -12.11
CA TYR A 256 13.77 18.46 -12.21
C TYR A 256 13.07 18.26 -10.87
N GLU A 257 13.48 18.92 -9.79
CA GLU A 257 12.81 18.81 -8.50
C GLU A 257 11.33 19.24 -8.62
N ILE A 258 10.42 18.43 -8.07
CA ILE A 258 8.98 18.67 -8.19
C ILE A 258 8.56 20.05 -7.66
N ALA A 259 9.27 20.57 -6.65
CA ALA A 259 9.00 21.89 -6.08
C ALA A 259 9.18 23.04 -7.10
N THR A 260 9.97 22.83 -8.15
CA THR A 260 10.32 23.86 -9.14
C THR A 260 9.97 23.48 -10.57
N ASN A 261 9.74 22.20 -10.86
CA ASN A 261 9.51 21.66 -12.21
C ASN A 261 8.16 20.95 -12.35
N TRP A 262 7.13 21.46 -11.67
CA TRP A 262 5.79 20.88 -11.73
C TRP A 262 4.74 21.85 -12.30
N PRO A 263 3.91 21.42 -13.28
CA PRO A 263 4.10 20.22 -14.09
C PRO A 263 5.38 20.32 -14.96
N PRO A 264 6.03 19.21 -15.30
CA PRO A 264 7.15 19.24 -16.24
C PRO A 264 6.64 19.58 -17.65
N VAL A 265 7.50 20.24 -18.46
CA VAL A 265 7.21 20.72 -19.82
C VAL A 265 8.37 20.41 -20.76
#